data_AF-A0A0C2FVN6-F1
#
_entry.id   AF-A0A0C2FVN6-F1
#
_cell.length_a   1.000
_cell.length_b   1.000
_cell.length_c   1.000
_cell.angle_alpha   90.00
_cell.angle_beta   90.00
_cell.angle_gamma   90.00
#
_symmetry.space_group_name_H-M   'P 1'
#
loop_
_entity.id
_entity.type
_entity.pdbx_description
1 polymer ?
#
loop_
_entity_poly.entity_id
_entity_poly.type
_entity_poly.pdbx_seq_one_letter_code
_entity_poly.pdbx_strand_id
1 'polypeptide(L)'
;LNEGNPYETLFSLIGKAVTPYFKSFIKESGRGERDGDKLAPTVEKNLNEAEVALLHLQQNIDIPEINLVINPHIQAAIQKANKEGRKAK
;
A
#
# COMPACT_ATOMS: atom_id res chain seq x y z
N LEU A 1 -19.67 -11.19 21.80
CA LEU A 1 -18.99 -10.35 20.80
C LEU A 1 -19.09 -8.94 21.33
N ASN A 2 -17.96 -8.37 21.74
CA ASN A 2 -17.89 -7.19 22.58
C ASN A 2 -18.62 -6.01 21.93
N GLU A 3 -19.42 -5.26 22.68
CA GLU A 3 -20.08 -4.01 22.29
C GLU A 3 -19.06 -2.85 22.18
N GLY A 4 -17.87 -3.14 21.66
CA GLY A 4 -16.88 -2.14 21.30
C GLY A 4 -17.28 -1.47 19.99
N ASN A 5 -16.82 -0.24 19.79
CA ASN A 5 -17.06 0.53 18.57
C ASN A 5 -16.91 -0.40 17.33
N PRO A 6 -17.93 -0.50 16.45
CA PRO A 6 -17.89 -1.38 15.28
C PRO A 6 -16.61 -1.20 14.45
N TYR A 7 -16.08 0.02 14.43
CA TYR A 7 -14.79 0.34 13.84
C TYR A 7 -13.63 -0.45 14.47
N GLU A 8 -13.49 -0.42 15.80
CA GLU A 8 -12.40 -1.11 16.50
C GLU A 8 -12.49 -2.62 16.33
N THR A 9 -13.71 -3.14 16.23
CA THR A 9 -13.95 -4.55 15.94
C THR A 9 -13.49 -4.90 14.53
N LEU A 10 -13.81 -4.07 13.52
CA LEU A 10 -13.35 -4.27 12.13
C LEU A 10 -11.83 -4.15 12.01
N PHE A 11 -11.25 -3.12 12.62
CA PHE A 11 -9.81 -2.91 12.66
C PHE A 11 -9.09 -4.09 13.30
N SER A 12 -9.56 -4.53 14.47
CA SER A 12 -9.00 -5.68 15.17
C SER A 12 -9.18 -6.98 14.38
N LEU A 13 -10.28 -7.16 13.66
CA LEU A 13 -10.51 -8.34 12.83
C LEU A 13 -9.50 -8.39 11.67
N ILE A 14 -9.30 -7.27 10.97
CA ILE A 14 -8.38 -7.21 9.84
C ILE A 14 -6.93 -7.37 10.30
N GLY A 15 -6.48 -6.55 11.26
CA GLY A 15 -5.09 -6.54 11.71
C GLY A 15 -4.69 -7.80 12.49
N LYS A 16 -5.61 -8.39 13.29
CA LYS A 16 -5.27 -9.54 14.16
C LYS A 16 -5.70 -10.90 13.63
N ALA A 17 -6.71 -10.96 12.74
CA ALA A 17 -7.15 -12.24 12.18
C ALA A 17 -6.83 -12.34 10.69
N VAL A 18 -7.33 -11.42 9.87
CA VAL A 18 -7.24 -11.55 8.40
C VAL A 18 -5.81 -11.47 7.89
N THR A 19 -5.04 -10.45 8.30
CA THR A 19 -3.64 -10.27 7.85
C THR A 19 -2.74 -11.44 8.25
N PRO A 20 -2.74 -11.93 9.51
CA PRO A 20 -1.96 -13.11 9.90
C PRO A 20 -2.40 -14.40 9.19
N TYR A 21 -3.71 -14.63 9.02
CA TYR A 21 -4.21 -15.81 8.30
C TYR A 21 -3.82 -15.78 6.83
N PHE A 22 -3.87 -14.61 6.18
CA PHE A 22 -3.45 -14.46 4.80
C PHE A 22 -1.94 -14.77 4.65
N LYS A 23 -1.10 -14.26 5.55
CA LYS A 23 0.33 -14.58 5.57
C LYS A 23 0.61 -16.08 5.71
N SER A 24 -0.11 -16.75 6.62
CA SER A 24 -0.03 -18.21 6.78
C SER A 24 -0.48 -18.95 5.52
N PHE A 25 -1.57 -18.51 4.88
CA PHE A 25 -2.07 -19.09 3.64
C PHE A 25 -1.09 -18.95 2.47
N ILE A 26 -0.45 -17.79 2.31
CA ILE A 26 0.60 -17.55 1.31
C ILE A 26 1.79 -18.47 1.56
N LYS A 27 2.23 -18.59 2.83
CA LYS A 27 3.32 -19.47 3.23
C LYS A 27 3.03 -20.94 2.95
N GLU A 28 1.81 -21.42 3.22
CA GLU A 28 1.41 -22.81 3.01
C GLU A 28 1.16 -23.14 1.53
N SER A 29 0.67 -22.18 0.76
CA SER A 29 0.34 -22.36 -0.66
C SER A 29 1.54 -22.18 -1.60
N GLY A 30 2.69 -21.70 -1.13
CA GLY A 30 3.85 -21.37 -1.95
C GLY A 30 3.56 -20.29 -3.01
N ARG A 31 2.43 -19.56 -2.88
CA ARG A 31 2.06 -18.41 -3.71
C ARG A 31 2.83 -17.21 -3.20
N GLY A 32 3.89 -16.81 -3.89
CA GLY A 32 4.80 -15.73 -3.46
C GLY A 32 6.28 -16.05 -3.69
N GLU A 33 6.65 -17.33 -3.73
CA GLU A 33 8.01 -17.79 -4.09
C GLU A 33 8.18 -18.03 -5.60
N ARG A 34 7.07 -18.04 -6.35
CA ARG A 34 7.08 -18.11 -7.80
C ARG A 34 7.45 -16.74 -8.35
N ASP A 35 8.64 -16.62 -8.91
CA ASP A 35 9.11 -15.45 -9.66
C ASP A 35 8.06 -15.07 -10.73
N GLY A 36 7.24 -14.06 -10.43
CA GLY A 36 6.13 -13.60 -11.28
C GLY A 36 4.76 -13.55 -10.62
N ASP A 37 4.53 -14.22 -9.48
CA ASP A 37 3.25 -14.14 -8.77
C ASP A 37 3.17 -12.86 -7.92
N LYS A 38 2.76 -11.76 -8.58
CA LYS A 38 2.59 -10.45 -7.93
C LYS A 38 1.30 -10.35 -7.12
N LEU A 39 0.39 -11.33 -7.20
CA LEU A 39 -0.92 -11.22 -6.56
C LEU A 39 -0.81 -11.34 -5.04
N ALA A 40 0.02 -12.26 -4.53
CA ALA A 40 0.27 -12.39 -3.09
C ALA A 40 0.77 -11.07 -2.45
N PRO A 41 1.87 -10.44 -2.94
CA PRO A 41 2.32 -9.16 -2.40
C PRO A 41 1.33 -8.01 -2.67
N THR A 42 0.55 -8.07 -3.76
CA THR A 42 -0.51 -7.06 -4.02
C THR A 42 -1.63 -7.14 -2.99
N VAL A 43 -2.10 -8.34 -2.66
CA VAL A 43 -3.16 -8.53 -1.66
C VAL A 43 -2.64 -8.18 -0.27
N GLU A 44 -1.41 -8.52 0.08
CA GLU A 44 -0.79 -8.09 1.33
C GLU A 44 -0.72 -6.56 1.43
N LYS A 45 -0.29 -5.89 0.36
CA LYS A 45 -0.28 -4.43 0.28
C LYS A 45 -1.69 -3.86 0.48
N ASN A 46 -2.70 -4.40 -0.19
CA ASN A 46 -4.08 -3.93 -0.07
C ASN A 46 -4.66 -4.12 1.34
N LEU A 47 -4.31 -5.22 2.04
CA LEU A 47 -4.71 -5.44 3.43
C LEU A 47 -4.11 -4.38 4.37
N ASN A 48 -2.83 -4.08 4.19
CA ASN A 48 -2.16 -3.02 4.96
C ASN A 48 -2.77 -1.63 4.65
N GLU A 49 -3.06 -1.33 3.38
CA GLU A 49 -3.71 -0.07 2.98
C GLU A 49 -5.13 0.05 3.58
N ALA A 50 -5.88 -1.05 3.64
CA ALA A 50 -7.20 -1.08 4.26
C ALA A 50 -7.15 -0.83 5.78
N GLU A 51 -6.17 -1.40 6.48
CA GLU A 51 -5.95 -1.17 7.91
C GLU A 51 -5.63 0.32 8.20
N VAL A 52 -4.79 0.92 7.38
CA VAL A 52 -4.44 2.35 7.43
C VAL A 52 -5.66 3.24 7.10
N ALA A 53 -6.40 2.93 6.04
CA ALA A 53 -7.60 3.66 5.64
C ALA A 53 -8.69 3.62 6.73
N LEU A 54 -8.85 2.47 7.38
CA LEU A 54 -9.68 2.37 8.56
C LEU A 54 -9.17 3.32 9.64
N LEU A 55 -7.89 3.31 9.99
CA LEU A 55 -7.32 4.19 11.03
C LEU A 55 -7.67 5.66 10.78
N HIS A 56 -7.57 6.10 9.52
CA HIS A 56 -7.96 7.45 9.13
C HIS A 56 -9.46 7.72 9.25
N LEU A 57 -10.31 6.74 8.92
CA LEU A 57 -11.76 6.84 9.07
C LEU A 57 -12.16 7.07 10.53
N GLN A 58 -11.55 6.37 11.50
CA GLN A 58 -11.84 6.58 12.92
C GLN A 58 -11.44 7.97 13.38
N GLN A 59 -10.29 8.45 12.91
CA GLN A 59 -9.76 9.74 13.31
C GLN A 59 -10.44 10.91 12.57
N ASN A 60 -11.31 10.63 11.59
CA ASN A 60 -11.92 11.59 10.67
C ASN A 60 -10.87 12.54 10.06
N ILE A 61 -9.72 11.98 9.68
CA ILE A 61 -8.61 12.75 9.11
C ILE A 61 -8.70 12.63 7.60
N ASP A 62 -8.94 13.76 6.93
CA ASP A 62 -8.62 13.90 5.51
C ASP A 62 -7.10 13.97 5.37
N ILE A 63 -6.50 13.00 4.68
CA ILE A 63 -5.08 13.09 4.30
C ILE A 63 -5.00 13.90 3.02
N PRO A 64 -4.31 15.06 3.03
CA PRO A 64 -4.10 15.81 1.80
C PRO A 64 -3.14 15.04 0.88
N GLU A 65 -3.51 14.88 -0.39
CA GLU A 65 -2.59 14.39 -1.41
C GLU A 65 -1.45 15.40 -1.61
N ILE A 66 -0.23 14.97 -1.33
CA ILE A 66 0.96 15.83 -1.47
C ILE A 66 1.42 15.81 -2.92
N ASN A 67 1.17 16.91 -3.62
CA ASN A 67 1.72 17.15 -4.95
C ASN A 67 3.09 17.82 -4.85
N LEU A 68 4.15 17.04 -5.02
CA LEU A 68 5.51 17.57 -5.08
C LEU A 68 5.77 18.21 -6.45
N VAL A 69 5.77 19.53 -6.50
CA VAL A 69 6.09 20.28 -7.71
C VAL A 69 7.60 20.19 -7.98
N ILE A 70 7.97 19.63 -9.12
CA ILE A 70 9.36 19.57 -9.58
C ILE A 70 9.81 20.98 -9.97
N ASN A 71 11.01 21.39 -9.55
CA ASN A 71 11.58 22.67 -9.98
C ASN A 71 11.61 22.74 -11.53
N PRO A 72 11.11 23.83 -12.15
CA PRO A 72 11.03 23.94 -13.62
C PRO A 72 12.37 23.70 -14.33
N HIS A 73 13.50 24.11 -13.74
CA HIS A 73 14.83 23.86 -14.30
C HIS A 73 15.18 22.36 -14.31
N ILE A 74 14.83 21.63 -13.25
CA ILE A 74 15.03 20.19 -13.16
C ILE A 74 14.13 19.47 -14.17
N GLN A 75 12.86 19.89 -14.28
CA GLN A 75 11.93 19.33 -15.24
C GLN A 75 12.40 19.54 -16.68
N ALA A 76 12.92 20.72 -17.00
CA ALA A 76 13.52 21.02 -18.30
C ALA A 76 14.77 20.17 -18.58
N ALA A 77 15.65 19.99 -17.58
CA ALA A 77 16.83 19.14 -17.70
C ALA A 77 16.46 17.67 -17.95
N ILE A 78 15.44 17.14 -17.26
CA ILE A 78 14.91 15.79 -17.47
C ILE A 78 14.36 15.64 -18.89
N GLN A 79 13.55 16.60 -19.36
CA GLN A 79 13.01 16.57 -20.72
C GLN A 79 14.11 16.59 -21.79
N LYS A 80 15.16 17.41 -21.59
CA LYS A 80 16.31 17.46 -22.49
C LYS A 80 17.07 16.13 -22.52
N ALA A 81 17.38 15.55 -21.37
CA ALA A 81 18.05 14.27 -21.29
C ALA A 81 17.25 13.14 -21.96
N ASN A 82 15.93 13.11 -21.78
CA ASN A 82 15.04 12.17 -22.46
C ASN A 82 15.06 12.32 -23.98
N LYS A 83 15.04 13.56 -24.50
CA LYS A 83 15.15 13.83 -25.96
C LYS A 83 16.49 13.38 -26.54
N GLU A 84 17.56 13.49 -25.76
CA GLU A 84 18.91 13.05 -26.13
C GLU A 84 19.12 11.53 -25.97
N GLY A 85 18.10 10.78 -25.53
CA GLY A 85 18.20 9.35 -25.29
C GLY A 85 19.12 8.98 -24.13
N ARG A 86 19.53 9.94 -23.29
CA ARG A 86 20.37 9.70 -22.13
C ARG A 86 19.53 9.17 -20.97
N LYS A 87 19.68 7.89 -20.67
CA LYS A 87 19.08 7.27 -19.47
C LYS A 87 20.02 7.38 -18.28
N ALA A 88 19.44 7.50 -17.08
CA ALA A 88 20.21 7.30 -15.86
C ALA A 88 20.81 5.88 -15.88
N LYS A 89 22.09 5.76 -15.51
CA LYS A 89 22.75 4.47 -15.29
C LYS A 89 22.31 3.87 -13.96
#